data_AF-A0A7J7T8S7-F1
#
_entry.id   AF-A0A7J7T8S7-F1
#
_cell.length_a   1.000
_cell.length_b   1.000
_cell.length_c   1.000
_cell.angle_alpha   90.00
_cell.angle_beta   90.00
_cell.angle_gamma   90.00
#
_symmetry.space_group_name_H-M   'P 1'
#
loop_
_entity.id
_entity.type
_entity.pdbx_description
1 polymer ?
#
loop_
_entity_poly.entity_id
_entity_poly.type
_entity_poly.pdbx_seq_one_letter_code
_entity_poly.pdbx_strand_id
1 'polypeptide(L)'
;MEEEVDKLELMFQKADSDLDYIQYRLEYEIKTNHPDSAGEKNPVTLLQELSAIKSRYQTLQARFKPIADEQKEIKSCICATFNKTMTMIQELQKQTDLEVMLSIDMLDTVRWLFLSIYVLPSCLTEY
;
A
#
# COMPACT_ATOMS: atom_id res chain seq x y z
N MET A 1 65.14 15.08 7.19
CA MET A 1 64.27 14.28 6.32
C MET A 1 63.92 12.96 6.97
N GLU A 2 64.89 12.09 7.29
CA GLU A 2 64.61 10.80 8.00
C GLU A 2 63.89 11.03 9.35
N GLU A 3 64.40 11.91 10.21
CA GLU A 3 63.76 12.21 11.50
C GLU A 3 62.31 12.75 11.39
N GLU A 4 61.99 13.45 10.30
CA GLU A 4 60.64 13.97 10.07
C GLU A 4 59.70 12.86 9.58
N VAL A 5 60.22 11.91 8.82
CA VAL A 5 59.50 10.70 8.39
C VAL A 5 59.25 9.78 9.59
N ASP A 6 60.24 9.55 10.44
CA ASP A 6 60.09 8.75 11.66
C ASP A 6 59.05 9.35 12.62
N LYS A 7 59.06 10.68 12.74
CA LYS A 7 58.04 11.41 13.52
C LYS A 7 56.64 11.25 12.92
N LEU A 8 56.53 11.30 11.59
CA LEU A 8 55.26 11.12 10.90
C LEU A 8 54.74 9.69 11.04
N GLU A 9 55.61 8.69 10.93
CA GLU A 9 55.28 7.29 11.16
C GLU A 9 54.77 7.07 12.59
N LEU A 10 55.45 7.66 13.59
CA LEU A 10 55.01 7.59 14.98
C LEU A 10 53.65 8.25 15.20
N MET A 11 53.35 9.34 14.50
CA MET A 11 52.03 9.98 14.55
C MET A 11 50.94 9.08 13.97
N PHE A 12 51.21 8.37 12.87
CA PHE A 12 50.28 7.40 12.30
C PHE A 12 50.06 6.19 13.22
N GLN A 13 51.14 5.60 13.75
CA GLN A 13 51.04 4.50 14.71
C GLN A 13 50.23 4.89 15.95
N LYS A 14 50.44 6.10 16.47
CA LYS A 14 49.65 6.63 17.58
C LYS A 14 48.19 6.80 17.18
N ALA A 15 47.91 7.42 16.03
CA ALA A 15 46.55 7.63 15.56
C ALA A 15 45.79 6.31 15.36
N ASP A 16 46.44 5.28 14.81
CA ASP A 16 45.86 3.94 14.67
C ASP A 16 45.55 3.32 16.04
N SER A 17 46.50 3.40 16.99
CA SER A 17 46.27 2.88 18.35
C SER A 17 45.18 3.64 19.11
N ASP A 18 45.04 4.95 18.88
CA ASP A 18 43.98 5.77 19.46
C ASP A 18 42.61 5.35 18.89
N LEU A 19 42.52 5.05 17.59
CA LEU A 19 41.29 4.53 16.95
C LEU A 19 40.91 3.15 17.49
N ASP A 20 41.88 2.25 17.62
CA ASP A 20 41.67 0.90 18.19
C ASP A 20 41.14 1.00 19.62
N TYR A 21 41.68 1.91 20.43
CA TYR A 21 41.21 2.14 21.79
C TYR A 21 39.78 2.67 21.85
N ILE A 22 39.43 3.61 20.95
CA ILE A 22 38.06 4.13 20.82
C ILE A 22 37.10 2.99 20.46
N GLN A 23 37.45 2.15 19.47
CA GLN A 23 36.63 1.00 19.09
C GLN A 23 36.44 0.03 20.27
N TYR A 24 37.53 -0.33 20.95
CA TYR A 24 37.48 -1.23 22.11
C TYR A 24 36.53 -0.72 23.20
N ARG A 25 36.63 0.57 23.54
CA ARG A 25 35.76 1.20 24.54
C ARG A 25 34.30 1.17 24.13
N LEU A 26 33.99 1.51 22.88
CA LEU A 26 32.62 1.48 22.36
C LEU A 26 32.04 0.07 22.39
N GLU A 27 32.80 -0.93 21.95
CA GLU A 27 32.36 -2.32 22.00
C GLU A 27 32.09 -2.79 23.43
N TYR A 28 32.95 -2.40 24.38
CA TYR A 28 32.76 -2.72 25.79
C TYR A 28 31.48 -2.05 26.33
N GLU A 29 31.29 -0.76 26.10
CA GLU A 29 30.11 0.00 26.53
C GLU A 29 28.81 -0.55 25.91
N ILE A 30 28.82 -0.93 24.63
CA ILE A 30 27.66 -1.53 23.95
C ILE A 30 27.32 -2.90 24.57
N LYS A 31 28.32 -3.78 24.75
CA LYS A 31 28.13 -5.13 25.33
C LYS A 31 27.67 -5.08 26.79
N THR A 32 28.10 -4.08 27.54
CA THR A 32 27.78 -3.97 28.98
C THR A 32 26.44 -3.28 29.26
N ASN A 33 26.05 -2.27 28.48
CA ASN A 33 24.79 -1.56 28.69
C ASN A 33 23.57 -2.28 28.11
N HIS A 34 23.76 -3.27 27.25
CA HIS A 34 22.68 -4.08 26.67
C HIS A 34 22.96 -5.58 26.83
N PRO A 35 22.88 -6.13 28.06
CA PRO A 35 23.16 -7.55 28.28
C PRO A 35 22.16 -8.48 27.59
N ASP A 36 20.96 -8.00 27.27
CA ASP A 36 20.01 -8.58 26.33
C ASP A 36 18.94 -7.51 26.11
N SER A 37 18.96 -6.82 24.97
CA SER A 37 17.89 -5.87 24.60
C SER A 37 16.64 -6.66 24.24
N ALA A 38 15.97 -7.26 25.22
CA ALA A 38 14.85 -8.17 25.07
C ALA A 38 13.58 -7.55 24.44
N GLY A 39 13.65 -6.31 23.93
CA GLY A 39 12.54 -5.61 23.30
C GLY A 39 12.89 -4.73 22.09
N GLU A 40 14.15 -4.31 21.91
CA GLU A 40 14.53 -3.48 20.76
C GLU A 40 15.00 -4.36 19.60
N LYS A 41 14.22 -4.33 18.51
CA LYS A 41 14.57 -5.04 17.28
C LYS A 41 15.82 -4.42 16.66
N ASN A 42 16.74 -5.28 16.22
CA ASN A 42 17.93 -4.87 15.48
C ASN A 42 17.53 -4.00 14.26
N PRO A 43 18.16 -2.83 14.04
CA PRO A 43 17.85 -1.98 12.89
C PRO A 43 17.97 -2.69 11.53
N VAL A 44 18.89 -3.65 11.40
CA VAL A 44 19.04 -4.48 10.18
C VAL A 44 17.82 -5.37 9.97
N THR A 45 17.27 -5.98 11.02
CA THR A 45 16.07 -6.81 10.89
C THR A 45 14.83 -5.97 10.61
N LEU A 46 14.73 -4.77 11.22
CA LEU A 46 13.67 -3.80 10.91
C LEU A 46 13.67 -3.38 9.43
N LEU A 47 14.85 -3.11 8.85
CA LEU A 47 14.97 -2.78 7.43
C LEU A 47 14.50 -3.93 6.52
N GLN A 48 14.82 -5.17 6.89
CA GLN A 48 14.36 -6.35 6.16
C GLN A 48 12.84 -6.53 6.26
N GLU A 49 12.26 -6.39 7.45
CA GLU A 49 10.80 -6.45 7.68
C GLU A 49 10.08 -5.37 6.86
N LEU A 50 10.60 -4.14 6.88
CA LEU A 50 10.01 -3.02 6.14
C LEU A 50 10.04 -3.25 4.63
N SER A 51 11.15 -3.79 4.11
CA SER A 51 11.27 -4.17 2.70
C SER A 51 10.25 -5.26 2.31
N ALA A 52 10.08 -6.27 3.16
CA ALA A 52 9.10 -7.33 2.94
C ALA A 52 7.65 -6.80 2.94
N ILE A 53 7.31 -5.89 3.87
CA ILE A 53 5.99 -5.24 3.94
C ILE A 53 5.74 -4.42 2.68
N LYS A 54 6.72 -3.61 2.26
CA LYS A 54 6.63 -2.80 1.04
C LYS A 54 6.37 -3.66 -0.20
N SER A 55 7.10 -4.76 -0.35
CA SER A 55 6.93 -5.70 -1.47
C SER A 55 5.53 -6.34 -1.49
N ARG A 56 5.03 -6.76 -0.33
CA ARG A 56 3.67 -7.31 -0.20
C ARG A 56 2.60 -6.29 -0.57
N TYR A 57 2.75 -5.05 -0.10
CA TYR A 57 1.84 -3.96 -0.45
C TYR A 57 1.84 -3.68 -1.96
N GLN A 58 3.02 -3.56 -2.58
CA GLN A 58 3.13 -3.34 -4.03
C GLN A 58 2.48 -4.46 -4.83
N THR A 59 2.65 -5.71 -4.40
CA THR A 59 2.01 -6.87 -5.02
C THR A 59 0.48 -6.81 -4.89
N LEU A 60 -0.03 -6.46 -3.72
CA LEU A 60 -1.47 -6.31 -3.49
C LEU A 60 -2.05 -5.18 -4.34
N GLN A 61 -1.37 -4.02 -4.37
CA GLN A 61 -1.77 -2.87 -5.18
C GLN A 61 -1.82 -3.22 -6.67
N ALA A 62 -0.81 -3.92 -7.18
CA ALA A 62 -0.76 -4.36 -8.58
C ALA A 62 -1.91 -5.33 -8.94
N ARG A 63 -2.35 -6.17 -8.00
CA ARG A 63 -3.51 -7.06 -8.17
C ARG A 63 -4.83 -6.32 -8.07
N PHE A 64 -4.93 -5.32 -7.20
CA PHE A 64 -6.16 -4.58 -6.96
C PHE A 64 -6.51 -3.64 -8.12
N LYS A 65 -5.51 -3.00 -8.72
CA LYS A 65 -5.70 -2.04 -9.82
C LYS A 65 -6.56 -2.59 -10.99
N PRO A 66 -6.24 -3.73 -11.63
CA PRO A 66 -7.05 -4.26 -12.72
C PRO A 66 -8.45 -4.68 -12.27
N ILE A 67 -8.64 -5.13 -11.03
CA ILE A 67 -9.97 -5.48 -10.49
C ILE A 67 -10.84 -4.24 -10.39
N ALA A 68 -10.29 -3.12 -9.90
CA ALA A 68 -11.02 -1.86 -9.83
C ALA A 68 -11.42 -1.35 -11.23
N ASP A 69 -10.51 -1.46 -12.21
CA ASP A 69 -10.78 -1.11 -13.60
C ASP A 69 -11.88 -2.01 -14.19
N GLU A 70 -11.79 -3.33 -14.01
CA GLU A 70 -12.78 -4.29 -14.50
C GLU A 70 -14.17 -4.07 -13.86
N GLN A 71 -14.23 -3.81 -12.55
CA GLN A 71 -15.48 -3.47 -11.88
C GLN A 71 -16.12 -2.20 -12.44
N LYS A 72 -15.32 -1.18 -12.75
CA LYS A 72 -15.79 0.05 -13.38
C LYS A 72 -16.36 -0.23 -14.77
N GLU A 73 -15.71 -1.05 -15.57
CA GLU A 73 -16.17 -1.42 -16.92
C GLU A 73 -17.44 -2.27 -16.88
N ILE A 74 -17.51 -3.29 -16.01
CA ILE A 74 -18.71 -4.13 -15.83
C ILE A 74 -19.91 -3.26 -15.49
N LYS A 75 -19.73 -2.34 -14.55
CA LYS A 75 -20.77 -1.41 -14.11
C LYS A 75 -21.23 -0.49 -15.23
N SER A 76 -20.31 0.07 -16.01
CA SER A 76 -20.62 0.87 -17.19
C SER A 76 -21.44 0.07 -18.21
N CYS A 77 -21.04 -1.18 -18.46
CA CYS A 77 -21.72 -2.11 -19.37
C CYS A 77 -23.15 -2.44 -18.90
N ILE A 78 -23.34 -2.73 -17.61
CA ILE A 78 -24.66 -2.99 -17.03
C ILE A 78 -25.56 -1.77 -17.16
N CYS A 79 -25.06 -0.57 -16.81
CA CYS A 79 -25.84 0.67 -16.95
C CYS A 79 -26.23 0.93 -18.41
N ALA A 80 -25.31 0.75 -19.35
CA ALA A 80 -25.58 0.94 -20.77
C ALA A 80 -26.63 -0.06 -21.30
N THR A 81 -26.53 -1.33 -20.88
CA THR A 81 -27.47 -2.38 -21.28
C THR A 81 -28.85 -2.14 -20.69
N PHE A 82 -28.91 -1.80 -19.40
CA PHE A 82 -30.16 -1.47 -18.72
C PHE A 82 -30.87 -0.29 -19.39
N ASN A 83 -30.15 0.80 -19.68
CA ASN A 83 -30.72 1.97 -20.33
C ASN A 83 -31.26 1.64 -21.73
N LYS A 84 -30.52 0.84 -22.53
CA LYS A 84 -30.99 0.40 -23.85
C LYS A 84 -32.27 -0.41 -23.76
N THR A 85 -32.32 -1.41 -22.87
CA THR A 85 -33.52 -2.24 -22.67
C THR A 85 -34.70 -1.40 -22.19
N MET A 86 -34.46 -0.46 -21.28
CA MET A 86 -35.50 0.46 -20.79
C MET A 86 -36.05 1.33 -21.93
N THR A 87 -35.19 1.88 -22.79
CA THR A 87 -35.63 2.65 -23.97
C THR A 87 -36.43 1.78 -24.94
N MET A 88 -35.99 0.55 -25.22
CA MET A 88 -36.74 -0.39 -26.08
C MET A 88 -38.12 -0.70 -25.50
N ILE A 89 -38.22 -0.96 -24.18
CA ILE A 89 -39.50 -1.20 -23.50
C ILE A 89 -40.41 0.03 -23.63
N GLN A 90 -39.88 1.23 -23.42
CA GLN A 90 -40.65 2.47 -23.55
C GLN A 90 -41.17 2.71 -24.98
N GLU A 91 -40.36 2.38 -26.00
CA GLU A 91 -40.79 2.47 -27.40
C GLU A 91 -41.91 1.47 -27.73
N LEU A 92 -41.79 0.22 -27.28
CA LEU A 92 -42.82 -0.80 -27.46
C LEU A 92 -44.13 -0.45 -26.72
N GLN A 93 -44.03 0.12 -25.52
CA GLN A 93 -45.19 0.60 -24.76
C GLN A 93 -45.97 1.68 -25.54
N LYS A 94 -45.26 2.65 -26.13
CA LYS A 94 -45.88 3.70 -26.97
C LYS A 94 -46.59 3.13 -28.20
N GLN A 95 -46.14 2.00 -28.73
CA GLN A 95 -46.77 1.36 -29.90
C GLN A 95 -48.03 0.57 -29.54
N THR A 96 -48.22 0.18 -28.27
CA THR A 96 -49.24 -0.80 -27.86
C THR A 96 -50.34 -0.20 -26.96
N ASP A 97 -50.33 1.12 -26.72
CA ASP A 97 -51.21 1.84 -25.76
C ASP A 97 -51.31 1.16 -24.38
N LEU A 98 -50.28 0.40 -23.98
CA LEU A 98 -50.21 -0.29 -22.70
C LEU A 98 -49.47 0.60 -21.69
N GLU A 99 -50.23 1.33 -20.88
CA GLU A 99 -49.70 2.13 -19.77
C GLU A 99 -49.34 1.20 -18.60
N VAL A 100 -48.16 0.59 -18.65
CA VAL A 100 -47.67 -0.19 -17.51
C VAL A 100 -47.20 0.80 -16.45
N MET A 101 -47.98 0.93 -15.37
CA MET A 101 -47.57 1.52 -14.10
C MET A 101 -46.32 0.76 -13.59
N LEU A 102 -45.13 1.21 -13.99
CA LEU A 102 -43.86 0.81 -13.38
C LEU A 102 -43.79 1.47 -11.99
N SER A 103 -44.56 0.88 -11.08
CA SER A 103 -44.69 1.30 -9.69
C SER A 103 -43.32 1.20 -9.02
N ILE A 104 -42.77 2.36 -8.65
CA ILE A 104 -41.90 2.75 -7.51
C ILE A 104 -41.01 1.67 -6.85
N ASP A 105 -41.47 0.42 -6.66
CA ASP A 105 -40.72 -0.70 -6.07
C ASP A 105 -39.48 -1.15 -6.88
N MET A 106 -39.50 -1.01 -8.21
CA MET A 106 -38.33 -1.35 -9.03
C MET A 106 -37.20 -0.32 -8.86
N LEU A 107 -37.55 0.96 -8.67
CA LEU A 107 -36.59 2.04 -8.44
C LEU A 107 -35.89 1.88 -7.09
N ASP A 108 -36.60 1.43 -6.06
CA ASP A 108 -36.00 1.15 -4.75
C ASP A 108 -35.10 -0.09 -4.78
N THR A 109 -35.44 -1.10 -5.58
CA THR A 109 -34.57 -2.28 -5.78
C THR A 109 -33.30 -1.92 -6.56
N VAL A 110 -33.42 -1.11 -7.62
CA VAL A 110 -32.26 -0.59 -8.38
C VAL A 110 -31.41 0.33 -7.51
N ARG A 111 -32.03 1.19 -6.69
CA ARG A 111 -31.36 2.06 -5.73
C ARG A 111 -30.62 1.27 -4.64
N TRP A 112 -31.18 0.16 -4.16
CA TRP A 112 -30.54 -0.73 -3.18
C TRP A 112 -29.32 -1.44 -3.79
N LEU A 113 -29.44 -1.96 -5.02
CA LEU A 113 -28.29 -2.51 -5.77
C LEU A 113 -27.23 -1.44 -6.04
N PHE A 114 -27.63 -0.20 -6.34
CA PHE A 114 -26.71 0.91 -6.53
C PHE A 114 -25.95 1.25 -5.23
N LEU A 115 -26.64 1.28 -4.09
CA LEU A 115 -26.01 1.53 -2.79
C LEU A 115 -25.05 0.41 -2.37
N SER A 116 -25.40 -0.86 -2.60
CA SER A 116 -24.49 -1.98 -2.26
C SER A 116 -23.24 -2.01 -3.14
N ILE A 117 -23.34 -1.58 -4.40
CA ILE A 117 -22.23 -1.54 -5.35
C ILE A 117 -21.31 -0.32 -5.12
N TYR A 118 -21.85 0.83 -4.67
CA TYR A 118 -21.07 2.07 -4.55
C TYR A 118 -20.57 2.38 -3.12
N VAL A 119 -21.30 2.01 -2.06
CA VAL A 119 -20.97 2.45 -0.70
C VAL A 119 -19.93 1.54 -0.03
N LEU A 120 -19.96 0.24 -0.31
CA LEU A 120 -19.04 -0.72 0.32
C LEU A 120 -17.57 -0.62 -0.14
N PRO A 121 -17.26 -0.34 -1.43
CA PRO A 121 -15.87 -0.25 -1.88
C PRO A 121 -15.19 1.09 -1.56
N SER A 122 -15.96 2.17 -1.43
CA SER A 122 -15.43 3.53 -1.25
C SER A 122 -14.74 3.74 0.11
N CYS A 123 -15.06 2.92 1.11
CA CYS A 123 -14.39 2.94 2.42
C CYS A 123 -12.96 2.35 2.40
N LEU A 124 -12.52 1.72 1.31
CA LEU A 124 -11.18 1.11 1.20
C LEU A 124 -10.19 1.94 0.37
N THR A 125 -10.65 3.03 -0.25
CA THR A 125 -9.80 3.95 -1.05
C THR A 125 -9.29 5.17 -0.28
N GLU A 126 -9.72 5.37 0.97
CA GLU A 126 -9.24 6.43 1.87
C GLU A 126 -8.37 5.85 3.00
N TYR A 127 -7.27 5.14 2.71
CA TYR A 127 -6.16 4.92 3.65
C TYR A 127 -4.85 4.62 2.91
#